data_AF-A0A5Q4F874-F1
#
_entry.id   AF-A0A5Q4F874-F1
#
_cell.length_a   1.000
_cell.length_b   1.000
_cell.length_c   1.000
_cell.angle_alpha   90.00
_cell.angle_beta   90.00
_cell.angle_gamma   90.00
#
_symmetry.space_group_name_H-M   'P 1'
#
loop_
_entity.id
_entity.type
_entity.pdbx_description
1 polymer ?
#
loop_
_entity_poly.entity_id
_entity_poly.type
_entity_poly.pdbx_seq_one_letter_code
_entity_poly.pdbx_strand_id
1 'polypeptide(L)'
;MDINNISSHIKSQLSEAGAADPGEKLKSVSAKHNSAEVADKVSIDSYNFKTNVEKFAKMELEKLNHTSFEKLKLMKAKLVEFENAKALSPDQAAETEIGKLLNNPDIWGEIANRMLE
;
A
#
# COMPACT_ATOMS: atom_id res chain seq x y z
N MET A 1 22.30 -33.99 -26.02
CA MET A 1 20.92 -34.27 -25.58
C MET A 1 20.01 -33.54 -26.54
N ASP A 2 19.41 -34.29 -27.46
CA ASP A 2 18.52 -33.78 -28.50
C ASP A 2 17.11 -33.57 -27.95
N ILE A 3 16.67 -32.32 -27.84
CA ILE A 3 15.29 -31.94 -27.51
C ILE A 3 14.55 -31.71 -28.83
N ASN A 4 14.42 -32.78 -29.62
CA ASN A 4 13.38 -32.82 -30.63
C ASN A 4 12.03 -32.83 -29.90
N ASN A 5 11.19 -31.84 -30.20
CA ASN A 5 9.75 -32.04 -30.29
C ASN A 5 8.91 -32.00 -28.99
N ILE A 6 9.01 -30.93 -28.19
CA ILE A 6 7.90 -30.56 -27.29
C ILE A 6 7.16 -29.36 -27.89
N SER A 7 6.26 -29.67 -28.82
CA SER A 7 5.17 -28.80 -29.24
C SER A 7 4.01 -29.01 -28.29
N SER A 8 3.68 -28.02 -27.46
CA SER A 8 2.38 -27.95 -26.80
C SER A 8 1.76 -26.59 -27.09
N HIS A 9 0.70 -26.65 -27.88
CA HIS A 9 -0.14 -25.52 -28.24
C HIS A 9 -0.79 -24.92 -26.99
N ILE A 10 -0.55 -23.64 -26.72
CA ILE A 10 -1.46 -22.83 -25.91
C ILE A 10 -1.84 -21.60 -26.73
N LYS A 11 -2.80 -21.82 -27.64
CA LYS A 11 -3.73 -20.76 -28.06
C LYS A 11 -4.71 -20.57 -26.90
N SER A 12 -4.66 -19.44 -26.23
CA SER A 12 -5.85 -18.87 -25.59
C SER A 12 -6.04 -17.48 -26.16
N GLN A 13 -6.97 -17.40 -27.10
CA GLN A 13 -7.57 -16.15 -27.56
C GLN A 13 -8.39 -15.58 -26.39
N LEU A 14 -8.16 -14.32 -26.05
CA LEU A 14 -9.19 -13.49 -25.41
C LEU A 14 -9.29 -12.21 -26.23
N SER A 15 -10.38 -12.11 -27.00
CA SER A 15 -10.78 -10.93 -27.76
C SER A 15 -11.98 -10.27 -27.08
N GLU A 16 -12.18 -8.98 -27.38
CA GLU A 16 -13.35 -8.11 -27.11
C GLU A 16 -13.50 -7.55 -25.68
N ALA A 17 -13.90 -6.29 -25.44
CA ALA A 17 -14.40 -5.14 -26.24
C ALA A 17 -14.32 -3.89 -25.31
N GLY A 18 -14.35 -2.61 -25.68
CA GLY A 18 -14.57 -1.86 -26.92
C GLY A 18 -14.80 -0.36 -26.57
N ALA A 19 -14.45 0.55 -27.51
CA ALA A 19 -14.87 1.96 -27.73
C ALA A 19 -13.67 2.78 -28.31
N ALA A 20 -13.49 2.86 -29.64
CA ALA A 20 -13.85 3.97 -30.56
C ALA A 20 -13.09 5.30 -30.24
N ASP A 21 -12.35 6.03 -31.10
CA ASP A 21 -12.13 6.19 -32.56
C ASP A 21 -11.05 7.34 -32.73
N PRO A 22 -10.65 7.86 -33.92
CA PRO A 22 -10.02 7.29 -35.12
C PRO A 22 -8.54 7.73 -35.29
N GLY A 23 -7.75 6.99 -36.08
CA GLY A 23 -6.42 7.45 -36.52
C GLY A 23 -5.77 6.52 -37.53
N GLU A 24 -6.16 6.68 -38.80
CA GLU A 24 -5.57 6.17 -40.05
C GLU A 24 -4.64 4.95 -40.04
N LYS A 25 -5.11 3.88 -40.71
CA LYS A 25 -4.27 2.84 -41.29
C LYS A 25 -3.37 3.45 -42.37
N LEU A 26 -2.07 3.52 -42.14
CA LEU A 26 -1.09 3.70 -43.21
C LEU A 26 -0.24 2.46 -43.43
N LYS A 27 -0.17 2.13 -44.72
CA LYS A 27 0.39 0.94 -45.35
C LYS A 27 1.88 0.78 -45.07
N SER A 28 2.32 -0.48 -45.10
CA SER A 28 3.72 -0.88 -45.16
C SER A 28 4.52 -0.04 -46.17
N VAL A 29 5.56 0.64 -45.69
CA VAL A 29 6.70 1.02 -46.54
C VAL A 29 7.97 0.76 -45.73
N SER A 30 8.71 -0.24 -46.18
CA SER A 30 10.07 -0.52 -45.80
C SER A 30 10.98 0.64 -46.20
N ALA A 31 11.59 1.30 -45.23
CA ALA A 31 12.72 2.21 -45.46
C ALA A 31 13.87 1.78 -44.53
N LYS A 32 14.94 1.27 -45.15
CA LYS A 32 16.25 1.13 -44.51
C LYS A 32 16.69 2.52 -44.05
N HIS A 33 16.77 2.73 -42.74
CA HIS A 33 17.48 3.88 -42.18
C HIS A 33 18.75 3.39 -41.48
N ASN A 34 19.85 3.38 -42.22
CA ASN A 34 21.19 3.37 -41.65
C ASN A 34 21.52 4.82 -41.26
N SER A 35 21.36 5.13 -39.98
CA SER A 35 22.12 6.19 -39.32
C SER A 35 22.30 5.76 -37.88
N ALA A 36 23.54 5.46 -37.53
CA ALA A 36 23.96 5.15 -36.18
C ALA A 36 23.70 6.35 -35.28
N GLU A 37 22.52 6.41 -34.67
CA GLU A 37 22.37 7.04 -33.37
C GLU A 37 23.04 6.09 -32.37
N VAL A 38 24.26 6.41 -31.97
CA VAL A 38 24.78 5.97 -30.67
C VAL A 38 23.98 6.75 -29.62
N ALA A 39 22.70 6.39 -29.51
CA ALA A 39 21.98 6.63 -28.29
C ALA A 39 22.67 5.72 -27.28
N ASP A 40 23.39 6.33 -26.35
CA ASP A 40 23.82 5.70 -25.11
C ASP A 40 22.57 5.28 -24.33
N LYS A 41 21.91 4.23 -24.82
CA LYS A 41 20.77 3.62 -24.18
C LYS A 41 21.36 2.62 -23.20
N VAL A 42 21.56 3.09 -21.99
CA VAL A 42 21.67 2.21 -20.82
C VAL A 42 20.40 1.36 -20.79
N SER A 43 20.49 0.13 -21.31
CA SER A 43 19.39 -0.83 -21.24
C SER A 43 19.13 -1.13 -19.77
N ILE A 44 17.97 -0.65 -19.31
CA ILE A 44 17.47 -0.83 -17.95
C ILE A 44 16.98 -2.27 -17.70
N ASP A 45 16.94 -3.09 -18.75
CA ASP A 45 16.36 -4.44 -18.77
C ASP A 45 17.04 -5.44 -17.82
N SER A 46 18.23 -5.11 -17.29
CA SER A 46 18.97 -5.93 -16.33
C SER A 46 19.12 -5.30 -14.94
N TYR A 47 18.57 -4.11 -14.70
CA TYR A 47 18.58 -3.55 -13.35
C TYR A 47 17.44 -4.20 -12.55
N ASN A 48 17.73 -4.65 -11.33
CA ASN A 48 16.77 -5.32 -10.44
C ASN A 48 15.66 -4.36 -9.93
N PHE A 49 14.85 -3.80 -10.83
CA PHE A 49 13.73 -2.90 -10.52
C PHE A 49 12.72 -3.58 -9.57
N LYS A 50 12.55 -4.90 -9.66
CA LYS A 50 11.72 -5.68 -8.72
C LYS A 50 12.22 -5.54 -7.28
N THR A 51 13.52 -5.59 -7.06
CA THR A 51 14.13 -5.48 -5.72
C THR A 51 14.02 -4.06 -5.16
N ASN A 52 14.08 -3.02 -6.00
CA ASN A 52 13.96 -1.63 -5.54
C ASN A 52 12.51 -1.24 -5.23
N VAL A 53 11.54 -1.67 -6.05
CA VAL A 53 10.11 -1.48 -5.77
C VAL A 53 9.70 -2.26 -4.51
N GLU A 54 10.20 -3.48 -4.34
CA GLU A 54 9.96 -4.27 -3.12
C GLU A 54 10.54 -3.59 -1.87
N LYS A 55 11.77 -3.07 -1.95
CA LYS A 55 12.39 -2.32 -0.85
C LYS A 55 11.62 -1.04 -0.51
N PHE A 56 11.17 -0.30 -1.52
CA PHE A 56 10.34 0.88 -1.33
C PHE A 56 8.99 0.54 -0.68
N ALA A 57 8.31 -0.50 -1.18
CA ALA A 57 7.04 -0.95 -0.63
C ALA A 57 7.18 -1.42 0.82
N LYS A 58 8.25 -2.16 1.16
CA LYS A 58 8.54 -2.56 2.55
C LYS A 58 8.77 -1.35 3.46
N MET A 59 9.58 -0.38 3.00
CA MET A 59 9.84 0.84 3.77
C MET A 59 8.56 1.65 4.00
N GLU A 60 7.70 1.79 3.00
CA GLU A 60 6.47 2.56 3.14
C GLU A 60 5.46 1.86 4.06
N LEU A 61 5.38 0.53 3.98
CA LEU A 61 4.59 -0.29 4.89
C LEU A 61 5.12 -0.22 6.33
N GLU A 62 6.45 -0.20 6.51
CA GLU A 62 7.08 -0.03 7.81
C GLU A 62 6.78 1.34 8.43
N LYS A 63 6.77 2.42 7.65
CA LYS A 63 6.35 3.76 8.13
C LYS A 63 4.88 3.77 8.58
N LEU A 64 4.02 3.12 7.81
CA LEU A 64 2.60 2.97 8.13
C LEU A 64 2.41 2.21 9.45
N ASN A 65 3.17 1.14 9.63
CA ASN A 65 3.20 0.35 10.87
C ASN A 65 3.79 1.13 12.05
N HIS A 66 4.84 1.92 11.83
CA HIS A 66 5.48 2.71 12.88
C HIS A 66 4.51 3.73 13.48
N THR A 67 3.75 4.43 12.63
CA THR A 67 2.74 5.39 13.11
C THR A 67 1.67 4.71 13.96
N SER A 68 1.19 3.55 13.53
CA SER A 68 0.19 2.77 14.26
C SER A 68 0.76 2.24 15.59
N PHE A 69 2.03 1.82 15.58
CA PHE A 69 2.72 1.35 16.77
C PHE A 69 2.97 2.46 17.80
N GLU A 70 3.38 3.65 17.37
CA GLU A 70 3.54 4.79 18.29
C GLU A 70 2.20 5.22 18.89
N LYS A 71 1.10 5.19 18.13
CA LYS A 71 -0.25 5.40 18.68
C LYS A 71 -0.58 4.38 19.77
N LEU A 72 -0.31 3.09 19.52
CA LEU A 72 -0.54 2.03 20.51
C LEU A 72 0.32 2.21 21.77
N LYS A 73 1.59 2.58 21.59
CA LYS A 73 2.52 2.83 22.70
C LYS A 73 2.06 4.01 23.56
N LEU A 74 1.63 5.11 22.94
CA LEU A 74 1.05 6.25 23.65
C LEU A 74 -0.23 5.86 24.39
N MET A 75 -1.12 5.10 23.75
CA MET A 75 -2.36 4.65 24.40
C MET A 75 -2.09 3.73 25.59
N LYS A 76 -1.09 2.83 25.48
CA LYS A 76 -0.64 2.00 26.60
C LYS A 76 -0.12 2.85 27.76
N ALA A 77 0.65 3.89 27.49
CA ALA A 77 1.14 4.79 28.53
C ALA A 77 -0.01 5.49 29.28
N LYS A 78 -1.00 6.00 28.55
CA LYS A 78 -2.21 6.62 29.12
C LYS A 78 -3.04 5.64 29.97
N LEU A 79 -3.14 4.38 29.54
CA LEU A 79 -3.82 3.33 30.32
C LEU A 79 -3.10 3.04 31.63
N VAL A 80 -1.78 2.89 31.59
CA VAL A 80 -0.97 2.67 32.79
C VAL A 80 -1.10 3.85 33.76
N GLU A 81 -1.10 5.08 33.25
CA GLU A 81 -1.34 6.28 34.06
C GLU A 81 -2.71 6.22 34.75
N PHE A 82 -3.78 5.91 34.02
CA PHE A 82 -5.11 5.77 34.58
C PHE A 82 -5.20 4.66 35.62
N GLU A 83 -4.62 3.48 35.37
CA GLU A 83 -4.63 2.36 36.32
C GLU A 83 -3.87 2.70 37.60
N ASN A 84 -2.71 3.36 37.47
CA ASN A 84 -1.93 3.83 38.62
C ASN A 84 -2.68 4.89 39.42
N ALA A 85 -3.30 5.87 38.75
CA ALA A 85 -4.10 6.92 39.39
C ALA A 85 -5.35 6.34 40.08
N LYS A 86 -6.02 5.38 39.43
CA LYS A 86 -7.16 4.65 39.99
C LYS A 86 -6.80 3.86 41.24
N ALA A 87 -5.59 3.30 41.29
CA ALA A 87 -5.09 2.60 42.48
C ALA A 87 -4.87 3.55 43.67
N LEU A 88 -4.61 4.83 43.42
CA LEU A 88 -4.44 5.86 44.45
C LEU A 88 -5.78 6.42 44.91
N SER A 89 -6.62 6.93 43.99
CA SER A 89 -7.99 7.33 44.30
C SER A 89 -8.88 7.44 43.04
N PRO A 90 -10.21 7.34 43.20
CA PRO A 90 -11.15 7.57 42.10
C PRO A 90 -11.04 8.99 41.51
N ASP A 91 -10.82 9.99 42.36
CA ASP A 91 -10.73 11.40 41.94
C ASP A 91 -9.46 11.66 41.11
N GLN A 92 -8.35 11.01 41.45
CA GLN A 92 -7.12 11.11 40.66
C GLN A 92 -7.27 10.41 39.31
N ALA A 93 -7.99 9.28 39.26
CA ALA A 93 -8.28 8.61 37.99
C ALA A 93 -9.10 9.52 37.06
N ALA A 94 -10.07 10.26 37.60
CA ALA A 94 -10.93 11.18 36.86
C ALA A 94 -10.16 12.34 36.22
N GLU A 95 -9.03 12.74 36.80
CA GLU A 95 -8.19 13.83 36.28
C GLU A 95 -7.24 13.42 35.15
N THR A 96 -6.98 12.12 34.98
CA THR A 96 -6.17 11.63 33.86
C THR A 96 -6.87 11.85 32.52
N GLU A 97 -6.13 11.81 31.40
CA GLU A 97 -6.73 11.98 30.07
C GLU A 97 -7.81 10.93 29.78
N ILE A 98 -7.61 9.68 30.19
CA ILE A 98 -8.61 8.61 30.03
C ILE A 98 -9.81 8.86 30.93
N GLY A 99 -9.59 9.28 32.19
CA GLY A 99 -10.68 9.65 33.09
C GLY A 99 -11.57 10.77 32.52
N LYS A 100 -10.95 11.79 31.93
CA LYS A 100 -11.65 12.89 31.27
C LYS A 100 -12.46 12.43 30.06
N LEU A 101 -11.92 11.52 29.25
CA LEU A 101 -12.64 10.92 28.12
C LEU A 101 -13.81 10.05 28.58
N LEU A 102 -13.62 9.23 29.61
CA LEU A 102 -14.67 8.37 30.17
C LEU A 102 -15.79 9.15 30.86
N ASN A 103 -15.49 10.34 31.39
CA ASN A 103 -16.49 11.22 32.00
C ASN A 103 -17.20 12.11 30.96
N ASN A 104 -16.80 12.07 29.69
CA ASN A 104 -17.43 12.85 28.64
C ASN A 104 -18.64 12.10 28.05
N PRO A 105 -19.87 12.63 28.18
CA PRO A 105 -21.07 11.99 27.63
C PRO A 105 -21.07 11.90 26.09
N ASP A 106 -20.43 12.84 25.39
CA ASP A 106 -20.38 12.83 23.92
C ASP A 106 -19.61 11.61 23.40
N ILE A 107 -18.53 11.23 24.11
CA ILE A 107 -17.74 10.04 23.81
C ILE A 107 -18.60 8.78 23.93
N TRP A 108 -19.45 8.68 24.96
CA TRP A 108 -20.37 7.55 25.09
C TRP A 108 -21.43 7.51 24.00
N GLY A 109 -21.90 8.68 23.54
CA GLY A 109 -22.77 8.78 22.37
C GLY A 109 -22.09 8.23 21.10
N GLU A 110 -20.83 8.59 20.87
CA GLU A 110 -20.06 8.08 19.73
C GLU A 110 -19.83 6.56 19.83
N ILE A 111 -19.47 6.06 21.01
CA ILE A 111 -19.29 4.62 21.26
C ILE A 111 -20.61 3.87 21.00
N ALA A 112 -21.73 4.37 21.51
CA ALA A 112 -23.04 3.77 21.31
C ALA A 112 -23.41 3.71 19.83
N ASN A 113 -23.17 4.79 19.07
CA ASN A 113 -23.40 4.81 17.63
C ASN A 113 -22.55 3.76 16.89
N ARG A 114 -21.25 3.66 17.21
CA ARG A 114 -20.35 2.65 16.62
C ARG A 114 -20.68 1.21 16.98
N MET A 115 -21.43 0.97 18.06
CA MET A 115 -21.89 -0.38 18.44
C MET A 115 -23.18 -0.79 17.73
N LEU A 116 -23.96 0.18 17.22
CA LEU A 116 -25.20 -0.05 16.50
C LEU A 116 -25.00 -0.20 14.99
N GLU A 117 -23.90 0.35 14.46
CA GLU A 117 -23.38 0.08 13.11
C GLU A 117 -22.68 -1.28 13.01
#